data_AF-A0AAW4WJE3-F1
#
_entry.id   AF-A0AAW4WJE3-F1
#
_cell.length_a   1.000
_cell.length_b   1.000
_cell.length_c   1.000
_cell.angle_alpha   90.00
_cell.angle_beta   90.00
_cell.angle_gamma   90.00
#
_symmetry.space_group_name_H-M   'P 1'
#
loop_
_entity.id
_entity.type
_entity.pdbx_description
1 polymer ?
#
loop_
_entity_poly.entity_id
_entity_poly.type
_entity_poly.pdbx_seq_one_letter_code
_entity_poly.pdbx_strand_id
1 'polypeptide(L)'
;MLTIFDISLERNELTVNKALAFDGNNPYIKGTKSVNGNRIVPIPPFLNEFISEYIKILPGTNLFYSANNEYMTASAYNKMWSNIVFKMNVAAGGSNKIKIINGLTAHIFRHNYCANLCYQMPNISIKRIAQLLGDSEKMVLEVYNHVLEQKENVQEVVKNAINF
;
A
#
# COMPACT_ATOMS: atom_id res chain seq x y z
N MET A 1 -8.81 1.89 -10.23
CA MET A 1 -9.77 2.86 -9.65
C MET A 1 -10.59 2.10 -8.63
N LEU A 2 -10.78 2.65 -7.43
CA LEU A 2 -11.61 2.01 -6.41
C LEU A 2 -12.93 2.76 -6.27
N THR A 3 -14.01 2.00 -6.22
CA THR A 3 -15.38 2.48 -6.05
C THR A 3 -16.01 1.84 -4.83
N ILE A 4 -17.16 2.35 -4.39
CA ILE A 4 -17.93 1.75 -3.30
C ILE A 4 -18.28 0.28 -3.57
N PHE A 5 -18.45 -0.10 -4.84
CA PHE A 5 -18.77 -1.47 -5.26
C PHE A 5 -17.60 -2.44 -5.13
N ASP A 6 -16.39 -1.92 -4.96
CA ASP A 6 -15.19 -2.73 -4.74
C ASP A 6 -15.01 -3.08 -3.25
N ILE A 7 -15.83 -2.50 -2.35
CA ILE A 7 -15.79 -2.73 -0.91
C ILE A 7 -16.97 -3.59 -0.47
N SER A 8 -16.68 -4.65 0.27
CA SER A 8 -17.68 -5.42 1.02
C SER A 8 -17.49 -5.14 2.51
N LEU A 9 -18.34 -4.27 3.07
CA LEU A 9 -18.32 -3.96 4.51
C LEU A 9 -18.72 -5.19 5.35
N GLU A 10 -19.68 -5.98 4.88
CA GLU A 10 -20.12 -7.20 5.57
C GLU A 10 -18.99 -8.25 5.66
N ARG A 11 -18.26 -8.46 4.56
CA ARG A 11 -17.18 -9.46 4.52
C ARG A 11 -15.84 -8.92 4.98
N ASN A 12 -15.72 -7.62 5.26
CA ASN A 12 -14.44 -6.94 5.52
C ASN A 12 -13.44 -7.14 4.37
N GLU A 13 -13.85 -6.90 3.13
CA GLU A 13 -13.04 -7.19 1.94
C GLU A 13 -12.97 -6.03 0.96
N LEU A 14 -11.78 -5.81 0.40
CA LEU A 14 -11.53 -4.92 -0.73
C LEU A 14 -11.17 -5.77 -1.96
N THR A 15 -11.94 -5.61 -3.03
CA THR A 15 -11.64 -6.20 -4.34
C THR A 15 -10.77 -5.23 -5.15
N VAL A 16 -9.60 -5.69 -5.57
CA VAL A 16 -8.74 -4.95 -6.49
C VAL A 16 -8.74 -5.67 -7.83
N ASN A 17 -9.39 -5.07 -8.83
CA ASN A 17 -9.50 -5.64 -10.18
C ASN A 17 -9.15 -4.67 -11.32
N LYS A 18 -8.86 -3.41 -10.98
CA LYS A 18 -8.58 -2.34 -11.93
C LYS A 18 -7.70 -1.27 -11.31
N ALA A 19 -6.84 -0.67 -12.12
CA ALA A 19 -5.97 0.42 -11.71
C ALA A 19 -6.35 1.71 -12.45
N LEU A 20 -6.12 2.85 -11.79
CA LEU A 20 -6.11 4.15 -12.48
C LEU A 20 -4.69 4.36 -13.00
N ALA A 21 -4.55 4.72 -14.26
CA ALA A 21 -3.29 5.05 -14.90
C ALA A 21 -3.39 6.41 -15.57
N PHE A 22 -2.25 6.94 -16.01
CA PHE A 22 -2.17 8.25 -16.63
C PHE A 22 -1.58 8.14 -18.02
N ASP A 23 -2.22 8.80 -18.99
CA ASP A 23 -1.67 9.09 -20.30
C ASP A 23 -1.43 10.60 -20.38
N GLY A 24 -0.15 11.00 -20.27
CA GLY A 24 0.21 12.36 -19.91
C GLY A 24 -0.44 12.78 -18.58
N ASN A 25 -1.32 13.80 -18.64
CA ASN A 25 -2.07 14.26 -17.48
C ASN A 25 -3.43 13.57 -17.30
N ASN A 26 -3.92 12.87 -18.33
CA ASN A 26 -5.28 12.37 -18.37
C ASN A 26 -5.39 11.01 -17.68
N PRO A 27 -6.35 10.85 -16.75
CA PRO A 27 -6.60 9.56 -16.11
C PRO A 27 -7.35 8.61 -17.04
N TYR A 28 -6.97 7.34 -17.02
CA TYR A 28 -7.72 6.25 -17.66
C TYR A 28 -7.71 4.99 -16.79
N ILE A 29 -8.73 4.15 -16.95
CA ILE A 29 -8.81 2.86 -16.24
C ILE A 29 -8.09 1.81 -17.06
N LYS A 30 -7.21 1.05 -16.41
CA LYS A 30 -6.61 -0.16 -16.98
C LYS A 30 -6.98 -1.38 -16.15
N GLY A 31 -7.16 -2.50 -16.84
CA GLY A 31 -7.24 -3.82 -16.21
C GLY A 31 -5.89 -4.19 -15.57
N THR A 32 -5.92 -5.22 -14.72
CA THR A 32 -4.71 -5.73 -14.10
C THR A 32 -3.98 -6.65 -15.06
N LYS A 33 -2.65 -6.50 -15.19
CA LYS A 33 -1.85 -7.23 -16.18
C LYS A 33 -1.23 -8.55 -15.67
N SER A 34 -1.30 -8.82 -14.37
CA SER A 34 -0.61 -9.96 -13.74
C SER A 34 -1.59 -10.92 -13.05
N VAL A 35 -1.12 -12.15 -12.80
CA VAL A 35 -1.88 -13.20 -12.09
C VAL A 35 -2.36 -12.72 -10.72
N ASN A 36 -1.50 -12.02 -9.96
CA ASN A 36 -1.86 -11.44 -8.65
C ASN A 36 -2.49 -10.04 -8.77
N GLY A 37 -2.72 -9.57 -9.99
CA GLY A 37 -3.26 -8.25 -10.28
C GLY A 37 -4.70 -8.12 -9.78
N ASN A 38 -5.52 -9.14 -10.02
CA ASN A 38 -6.83 -9.31 -9.43
C ASN A 38 -6.72 -10.00 -8.08
N ARG A 39 -7.20 -9.36 -7.01
CA ARG A 39 -7.10 -9.91 -5.66
C ARG A 39 -8.16 -9.37 -4.72
N ILE A 40 -8.38 -10.12 -3.65
CA ILE A 40 -9.20 -9.71 -2.50
C ILE A 40 -8.25 -9.47 -1.33
N VAL A 41 -8.36 -8.28 -0.73
CA VAL A 41 -7.56 -7.85 0.40
C VAL A 41 -8.49 -7.72 1.62
N PRO A 42 -8.20 -8.41 2.74
CA PRO A 42 -8.99 -8.25 3.96
C PRO A 42 -8.79 -6.84 4.53
N ILE A 43 -9.88 -6.25 5.00
CA ILE A 43 -9.95 -4.93 5.61
C ILE A 43 -9.96 -5.12 7.14
N PRO A 44 -8.98 -4.57 7.88
CA PRO A 44 -9.01 -4.61 9.33
C PRO A 44 -10.24 -3.88 9.91
N PRO A 45 -10.77 -4.26 11.09
CA PRO A 45 -11.99 -3.68 11.65
C PRO A 45 -11.98 -2.15 11.72
N PHE A 46 -10.89 -1.54 12.20
CA PHE A 46 -10.76 -0.08 12.29
C PHE A 46 -10.92 0.62 10.95
N LEU A 47 -10.44 -0.01 9.86
CA LEU A 47 -10.53 0.55 8.52
C LEU A 47 -11.94 0.36 7.95
N ASN A 48 -12.63 -0.72 8.29
CA ASN A 48 -14.03 -0.91 7.93
C ASN A 48 -14.92 0.18 8.55
N GLU A 49 -14.75 0.43 9.85
CA GLU A 49 -15.46 1.51 10.56
C GLU A 49 -15.24 2.86 9.89
N PHE A 50 -13.98 3.19 9.57
CA PHE A 50 -13.64 4.43 8.87
C PHE A 50 -14.28 4.50 7.47
N ILE A 51 -14.16 3.43 6.67
CA ILE A 51 -14.70 3.40 5.30
C ILE A 51 -16.23 3.51 5.32
N SER A 52 -16.90 2.88 6.28
CA SER A 52 -18.36 2.95 6.45
C SER A 52 -18.84 4.39 6.60
N GLU A 53 -18.19 5.18 7.46
CA GLU A 53 -18.53 6.60 7.61
C GLU A 53 -18.11 7.43 6.39
N TYR A 54 -16.96 7.14 5.81
CA TYR A 54 -16.47 7.85 4.64
C TYR A 54 -17.38 7.70 3.43
N ILE A 55 -17.92 6.50 3.16
CA ILE A 55 -18.81 6.23 2.02
C ILE A 55 -20.10 7.06 2.10
N LYS A 56 -20.62 7.32 3.31
CA LYS A 56 -21.88 8.09 3.49
C LYS A 56 -21.77 9.54 3.04
N ILE A 57 -20.57 10.11 3.08
CA ILE A 57 -20.34 11.52 2.71
C ILE A 57 -19.81 11.68 1.28
N LEU A 58 -19.64 10.59 0.55
CA LEU A 58 -19.14 10.65 -0.83
C LEU A 58 -20.18 11.30 -1.75
N PRO A 59 -19.76 12.22 -2.64
CA PRO A 59 -20.66 12.83 -3.63
C PRO A 59 -20.99 11.88 -4.79
N GLY A 60 -20.40 10.69 -4.84
CA GLY A 60 -20.59 9.69 -5.89
C GLY A 60 -19.97 8.35 -5.53
N THR A 61 -19.79 7.48 -6.52
CA THR A 61 -19.34 6.10 -6.28
C THR A 61 -17.82 5.94 -6.17
N ASN A 62 -17.06 6.95 -6.55
CA ASN A 62 -15.60 6.92 -6.54
C ASN A 62 -15.06 7.15 -5.13
N LEU A 63 -14.23 6.24 -4.62
CA LEU A 63 -13.63 6.39 -3.29
C LEU A 63 -12.59 7.51 -3.25
N PHE A 64 -12.01 7.87 -4.39
CA PHE A 64 -11.03 8.96 -4.50
C PHE A 64 -11.41 9.81 -5.70
N TYR A 65 -11.53 11.12 -5.50
CA TYR A 65 -12.03 12.04 -6.51
C TYR A 65 -11.32 13.40 -6.40
N SER A 66 -11.32 14.12 -7.51
CA SER A 66 -10.85 15.51 -7.57
C SER A 66 -11.91 16.46 -6.99
N ALA A 67 -11.58 17.74 -6.80
CA ALA A 67 -12.54 18.74 -6.32
C ALA A 67 -13.81 18.87 -7.20
N ASN A 68 -13.73 18.43 -8.46
CA ASN A 68 -14.85 18.44 -9.41
C ASN A 68 -15.59 17.09 -9.47
N ASN A 69 -15.36 16.19 -8.51
CA ASN A 69 -15.93 14.83 -8.45
C ASN A 69 -15.49 13.89 -9.59
N GLU A 70 -14.42 14.24 -10.31
CA GLU A 70 -13.85 13.43 -11.39
C GLU A 70 -12.63 12.61 -10.92
N TYR A 71 -12.05 11.81 -11.80
CA TYR A 71 -10.76 11.18 -11.52
C TYR A 71 -9.66 12.23 -11.32
N MET A 72 -8.76 11.97 -10.38
CA MET A 72 -7.56 12.80 -10.23
C MET A 72 -6.72 12.71 -11.50
N THR A 73 -6.19 13.85 -11.95
CA THR A 73 -5.16 13.90 -12.98
C THR A 73 -3.78 13.55 -12.40
N ALA A 74 -2.80 13.26 -13.26
CA ALA A 74 -1.43 13.01 -12.82
C ALA A 74 -0.86 14.21 -12.05
N SER A 75 -1.09 15.43 -12.55
CA SER A 75 -0.65 16.67 -11.91
C SER A 75 -1.32 16.90 -10.55
N ALA A 76 -2.62 16.66 -10.42
CA ALA A 76 -3.34 16.78 -9.15
C ALA A 76 -2.80 15.79 -8.12
N TYR A 77 -2.56 14.55 -8.53
CA TYR A 77 -1.97 13.51 -7.66
C TYR A 77 -0.56 13.90 -7.19
N ASN A 78 0.31 14.35 -8.09
CA ASN A 78 1.66 14.78 -7.76
C ASN A 78 1.66 15.99 -6.82
N LYS A 79 0.77 16.96 -7.06
CA LYS A 79 0.64 18.16 -6.21
C LYS A 79 0.11 17.80 -4.81
N MET A 80 -0.86 16.89 -4.73
CA MET A 80 -1.37 16.38 -3.45
C MET A 80 -0.25 15.77 -2.61
N TRP A 81 0.53 14.84 -3.16
CA TRP A 81 1.67 14.24 -2.46
C TRP A 81 2.75 15.24 -2.10
N SER A 82 3.10 16.15 -3.01
CA SER A 82 4.07 17.21 -2.73
C SER A 82 3.64 18.08 -1.55
N ASN A 83 2.34 18.42 -1.49
CA ASN A 83 1.77 19.20 -0.39
C ASN A 83 1.78 18.43 0.95
N ILE A 84 1.50 17.12 0.93
CA ILE A 84 1.57 16.28 2.13
C ILE A 84 3.01 16.28 2.67
N VAL A 85 3.98 15.96 1.81
CA VAL A 85 5.41 15.91 2.20
C VAL A 85 5.89 17.27 2.69
N PHE A 86 5.46 18.36 2.06
CA PHE A 86 5.77 19.71 2.50
C PHE A 86 5.23 19.99 3.91
N LYS A 87 3.94 19.75 4.15
CA LYS A 87 3.32 19.98 5.47
C LYS A 87 3.97 19.13 6.57
N MET A 88 4.31 17.88 6.28
CA MET A 88 5.03 17.02 7.23
C MET A 88 6.44 17.56 7.51
N ASN A 89 7.17 18.04 6.50
CA ASN A 89 8.48 18.66 6.70
C ASN A 89 8.39 19.92 7.56
N VAL A 90 7.40 20.78 7.33
CA VAL A 90 7.15 21.97 8.17
C VAL A 90 6.87 21.55 9.62
N ALA A 91 6.02 20.55 9.84
CA ALA A 91 5.71 20.05 11.18
C ALA A 91 6.93 19.44 11.89
N ALA A 92 7.89 18.89 11.13
CA ALA A 92 9.15 18.36 11.66
C ALA A 92 10.21 19.45 11.95
N GLY A 93 9.92 20.73 11.71
CA GLY A 93 10.88 21.84 11.87
C GLY A 93 11.70 22.16 10.61
N GLY A 94 11.34 21.57 9.48
CA GLY A 94 11.94 21.83 8.17
C GLY A 94 11.34 23.04 7.46
N SER A 95 11.77 23.25 6.21
CA SER A 95 11.26 24.30 5.32
C SER A 95 11.39 23.88 3.85
N ASN A 96 11.03 24.76 2.91
CA ASN A 96 11.28 24.53 1.48
C ASN A 96 12.77 24.31 1.15
N LYS A 97 13.68 24.84 1.98
CA LYS A 97 15.13 24.69 1.79
C LYS A 97 15.71 23.54 2.62
N ILE A 98 15.07 23.19 3.73
CA ILE A 98 15.55 22.18 4.69
C ILE A 98 14.54 21.04 4.73
N LYS A 99 14.87 19.93 4.08
CA LYS A 99 14.03 18.72 4.06
C LYS A 99 14.54 17.70 5.08
N ILE A 100 13.76 17.52 6.14
CA ILE A 100 13.99 16.53 7.19
C ILE A 100 13.46 15.17 6.73
N ILE A 101 12.26 15.15 6.15
CA ILE A 101 11.62 13.95 5.63
C ILE A 101 11.89 13.88 4.13
N ASN A 102 12.53 12.78 3.70
CA ASN A 102 12.92 12.52 2.32
C ASN A 102 12.35 11.17 1.85
N GLY A 103 12.14 11.02 0.55
CA GLY A 103 11.75 9.75 -0.08
C GLY A 103 10.30 9.28 0.14
N LEU A 104 9.50 9.98 0.96
CA LEU A 104 8.11 9.60 1.23
C LEU A 104 7.25 9.62 -0.05
N THR A 105 6.73 8.47 -0.43
CA THR A 105 5.80 8.30 -1.56
C THR A 105 4.70 7.31 -1.20
N ALA A 106 3.62 7.27 -1.98
CA ALA A 106 2.58 6.25 -1.85
C ALA A 106 3.14 4.81 -1.89
N HIS A 107 4.21 4.59 -2.65
CA HIS A 107 4.81 3.27 -2.84
C HIS A 107 5.45 2.74 -1.55
N ILE A 108 5.98 3.61 -0.68
CA ILE A 108 6.56 3.21 0.60
C ILE A 108 5.53 2.54 1.51
N PHE A 109 4.26 2.96 1.48
CA PHE A 109 3.23 2.31 2.29
C PHE A 109 3.00 0.84 1.88
N ARG A 110 3.15 0.52 0.59
CA ARG A 110 3.09 -0.87 0.10
C ARG A 110 4.30 -1.68 0.60
N HIS A 111 5.49 -1.10 0.62
CA HIS A 111 6.68 -1.74 1.20
C HIS A 111 6.54 -1.97 2.69
N ASN A 112 6.07 -0.97 3.44
CA ASN A 112 5.85 -1.08 4.88
C ASN A 112 4.81 -2.17 5.20
N TYR A 113 3.74 -2.25 4.40
CA TYR A 113 2.76 -3.33 4.53
C TYR A 113 3.39 -4.71 4.28
N CYS A 114 4.23 -4.85 3.24
CA CYS A 114 4.97 -6.09 2.99
C CYS A 114 5.88 -6.46 4.17
N ALA A 115 6.69 -5.53 4.66
CA ALA A 115 7.60 -5.76 5.78
C ALA A 115 6.84 -6.18 7.06
N ASN A 116 5.71 -5.52 7.36
CA ASN A 116 4.86 -5.88 8.49
C ASN A 116 4.30 -7.30 8.38
N LEU A 117 3.88 -7.73 7.18
CA LEU A 117 3.44 -9.09 6.94
C LEU A 117 4.59 -10.10 7.04
N CYS A 118 5.79 -9.75 6.56
CA CYS A 118 6.98 -10.57 6.69
C CYS A 118 7.34 -10.86 8.16
N TYR A 119 7.13 -9.91 9.07
CA TYR A 119 7.29 -10.15 10.51
C TYR A 119 6.28 -11.14 11.10
N GLN A 120 5.18 -11.45 10.41
CA GLN A 120 4.18 -12.40 10.87
C GLN A 120 4.49 -13.85 10.45
N MET A 121 5.58 -14.10 9.74
CA MET A 121 5.98 -15.47 9.42
C MET A 121 6.29 -16.28 10.69
N PRO A 122 5.88 -17.57 10.78
CA PRO A 122 5.31 -18.39 9.70
C PRO A 122 3.76 -18.35 9.59
N ASN A 123 3.06 -17.47 10.31
CA ASN A 123 1.59 -17.41 10.32
C ASN A 123 0.98 -17.04 8.95
N ILE A 124 1.80 -16.52 8.03
CA ILE A 124 1.43 -16.21 6.66
C ILE A 124 2.57 -16.61 5.71
N SER A 125 2.23 -17.27 4.60
CA SER A 125 3.24 -17.70 3.62
C SER A 125 3.65 -16.58 2.67
N ILE A 126 4.87 -16.65 2.13
CA ILE A 126 5.39 -15.73 1.09
C ILE A 126 4.39 -15.62 -0.08
N LYS A 127 3.86 -16.75 -0.55
CA LYS A 127 2.85 -16.80 -1.60
C LYS A 127 1.60 -16.00 -1.26
N ARG A 128 1.12 -16.09 -0.01
CA ARG A 128 -0.05 -15.33 0.44
C ARG A 128 0.24 -13.83 0.53
N ILE A 129 1.43 -13.45 1.03
CA ILE A 129 1.87 -12.05 1.05
C ILE A 129 1.92 -11.48 -0.38
N ALA A 130 2.52 -12.22 -1.32
CA ALA A 130 2.62 -11.82 -2.72
C ALA A 130 1.24 -11.61 -3.36
N GLN A 131 0.29 -12.51 -3.06
CA GLN A 131 -1.12 -12.36 -3.48
C GLN A 131 -1.77 -11.10 -2.91
N LEU A 132 -1.60 -10.82 -1.60
CA LEU A 132 -2.19 -9.64 -0.95
C LEU A 132 -1.63 -8.32 -1.50
N LEU A 133 -0.33 -8.28 -1.78
CA LEU A 133 0.32 -7.12 -2.39
C LEU A 133 -0.09 -6.97 -3.85
N GLY A 134 -0.37 -8.08 -4.54
CA GLY A 134 -0.49 -8.11 -5.99
C GLY A 134 0.89 -7.97 -6.64
N ASP A 135 1.86 -8.72 -6.15
CA ASP A 135 3.25 -8.71 -6.60
C ASP A 135 3.82 -10.12 -6.77
N SER A 136 5.08 -10.24 -7.16
CA SER A 136 5.81 -11.50 -7.24
C SER A 136 6.31 -11.98 -5.88
N GLU A 137 6.42 -13.30 -5.72
CA GLU A 137 7.06 -13.90 -4.54
C GLU A 137 8.53 -13.48 -4.41
N LYS A 138 9.21 -13.22 -5.54
CA LYS A 138 10.58 -12.71 -5.58
C LYS A 138 10.70 -11.37 -4.84
N MET A 139 9.81 -10.42 -5.11
CA MET A 139 9.82 -9.12 -4.43
C MET A 139 9.62 -9.28 -2.91
N VAL A 140 8.71 -10.17 -2.51
CA VAL A 140 8.46 -10.45 -1.07
C VAL A 140 9.70 -11.07 -0.41
N LEU A 141 10.37 -12.01 -1.10
CA LEU A 141 11.62 -12.60 -0.63
C LEU A 141 12.72 -11.55 -0.45
N GLU A 142 12.86 -10.61 -1.39
CA GLU A 142 13.83 -9.52 -1.27
C GLU A 142 13.56 -8.65 -0.03
N VAL A 143 12.29 -8.30 0.22
CA VAL A 143 11.90 -7.55 1.44
C VAL A 143 12.11 -8.38 2.70
N TYR A 144 11.76 -9.67 2.68
CA TYR A 144 11.92 -10.58 3.80
C TYR A 144 13.39 -10.76 4.19
N ASN A 145 14.26 -10.98 3.21
CA ASN A 145 15.71 -11.11 3.43
C ASN A 145 16.27 -9.83 4.07
N HIS A 146 15.91 -8.66 3.54
CA HIS A 146 16.33 -7.39 4.15
C HIS A 146 15.87 -7.25 5.62
N VAL A 147 14.66 -7.70 5.94
CA VAL A 147 14.13 -7.69 7.30
C VAL A 147 14.84 -8.70 8.21
N LEU A 148 15.21 -9.87 7.70
CA LEU A 148 15.93 -10.91 8.43
C LEU A 148 17.39 -10.52 8.69
N GLU A 149 18.10 -9.97 7.71
CA GLU A 149 19.50 -9.53 7.83
C GLU A 149 19.71 -8.60 9.02
N GLN A 150 18.71 -7.78 9.37
CA GLN A 150 18.76 -6.88 10.54
C GLN A 150 18.70 -7.62 11.89
N LYS A 151 18.28 -8.88 11.91
CA LYS A 151 18.03 -9.70 13.10
C LYS A 151 18.87 -10.98 13.16
N GLU A 152 19.70 -11.24 12.15
CA GLU A 152 20.45 -12.50 12.08
C GLU A 152 21.56 -12.58 13.13
N ASN A 153 21.50 -13.63 13.95
CA ASN A 153 22.63 -14.11 14.74
C ASN A 153 23.12 -15.45 14.18
N VAL A 154 23.97 -15.38 13.16
CA VAL A 154 24.45 -16.56 12.40
C VAL A 154 25.10 -17.61 13.32
N GLN A 155 25.86 -17.19 14.33
CA GLN A 155 26.57 -18.11 15.22
C GLN A 155 25.60 -18.94 16.07
N GLU A 156 24.57 -18.31 16.62
CA GLU A 156 23.55 -18.97 17.43
C GLU A 156 22.69 -19.92 16.59
N VAL A 157 22.31 -19.51 15.38
CA VAL A 157 21.52 -20.34 14.45
C VAL A 157 22.28 -21.60 14.05
N VAL A 158 23.55 -21.49 13.66
CA VAL A 158 24.37 -22.65 13.27
C VAL A 158 24.56 -23.62 14.44
N LYS A 159 24.81 -23.09 15.65
CA LYS A 159 24.93 -23.92 16.86
C LYS A 159 23.65 -24.71 17.13
N ASN A 160 22.49 -24.08 17.06
CA ASN A 160 21.20 -24.72 17.32
C ASN A 160 20.79 -25.71 16.22
N ALA A 161 21.24 -25.51 14.98
CA ALA A 161 20.90 -26.40 13.86
C ALA A 161 21.70 -27.72 13.85
N ILE A 162 22.89 -27.74 14.48
CA ILE A 162 23.83 -28.88 14.42
C ILE A 162 23.92 -29.62 15.76
N ASN A 163 23.51 -29.01 16.87
CA ASN A 163 23.42 -29.68 18.16
C ASN A 163 22.15 -30.54 18.22
N PHE A 164 22.32 -31.85 18.07
CA PHE A 164 21.36 -32.88 18.49
C PHE A 164 21.44 -33.13 19.99
#